data_AF-A0A1G1YQF4-F1
#
_entry.id   AF-A0A1G1YQF4-F1
#
_cell.length_a   1.000
_cell.length_b   1.000
_cell.length_c   1.000
_cell.angle_alpha   90.00
_cell.angle_beta   90.00
_cell.angle_gamma   90.00
#
_symmetry.space_group_name_H-M   'P 1'
#
loop_
_entity.id
_entity.type
_entity.pdbx_description
1 polymer ?
#
loop_
_entity_poly.entity_id
_entity_poly.type
_entity_poly.pdbx_seq_one_letter_code
_entity_poly.pdbx_strand_id
1 'polypeptide(L)'
;MRYIGIRHRRKRTKEGEARPTQVAMIVQGKRKTVIYNLATEQDELDFVRGIFPTKYRPPRPEETIAQFQTWQIRWRKLDREEDPASFSSYHLRQERKQFFVATAVPESFDGLQPGDVVSLVLGSSADLFALALARRGQDLGAHVLRLTSNVLNQRRPSGRDKEEDALTLAELVRDAPDLFYEVRPRDLKFLRLRELYRQRTDAMREQIKCLQRIESSSVGRIFCTLDGGYPEGSLKILSDSEKANDLILQGLTEERDRRERTLTKAVEELDVYTCLFEPTTGCGPMLSASIITAISDIRRFPTAAKLKAYCGVHVLPDGSFPRRRNDEASNWCDAARSALWLLSTEQFVKRPNSAWGQKLRGYKAALRQRHPEVEEKLNKKGEMKKFYSDAHIHKMACWRTATRFVEWLFREWWRLEERQAEEQQRAAA
;
A
#
# COMPACT_ATOMS: atom_id res chain seq x y z
N MET A 1 -20.82 -25.36 -0.62
CA MET A 1 -19.75 -24.38 -0.92
C MET A 1 -20.26 -22.96 -0.72
N ARG A 2 -19.42 -22.02 -0.27
CA ARG A 2 -19.79 -20.61 -0.09
C ARG A 2 -18.89 -19.73 -0.96
N TYR A 3 -19.50 -18.85 -1.74
CA TYR A 3 -18.82 -17.88 -2.60
C TYR A 3 -18.97 -16.51 -1.97
N ILE A 4 -17.86 -15.88 -1.62
CA ILE A 4 -17.81 -14.66 -0.83
C ILE A 4 -17.18 -13.55 -1.67
N GLY A 5 -17.84 -12.39 -1.74
CA GLY A 5 -17.33 -11.19 -2.39
C GLY A 5 -17.16 -10.06 -1.39
N ILE A 6 -15.98 -9.43 -1.41
CA ILE A 6 -15.60 -8.43 -0.41
C ILE A 6 -15.32 -7.09 -1.08
N ARG A 7 -16.09 -6.09 -0.64
CA ARG A 7 -15.83 -4.68 -0.93
C ARG A 7 -15.21 -4.05 0.32
N HIS A 8 -13.89 -3.87 0.28
CA HIS A 8 -13.15 -3.30 1.40
C HIS A 8 -13.46 -1.80 1.59
N ARG A 9 -13.52 -1.37 2.85
CA ARG A 9 -13.75 0.01 3.28
C ARG A 9 -12.85 1.02 2.55
N ARG A 10 -13.39 2.22 2.34
CA ARG A 10 -12.62 3.44 2.00
C ARG A 10 -12.64 4.37 3.21
N LYS A 11 -11.48 4.90 3.60
CA LYS A 11 -11.25 5.60 4.87
C LYS A 11 -12.10 6.87 5.12
N ARG A 12 -12.86 7.39 4.13
CA ARG A 12 -13.94 8.41 4.22
C ARG A 12 -14.42 8.79 2.82
N THR A 13 -15.71 9.14 2.66
CA THR A 13 -16.18 9.90 1.47
C THR A 13 -15.86 11.38 1.62
N LYS A 14 -16.05 12.20 0.57
CA LYS A 14 -15.95 13.66 0.67
C LYS A 14 -16.91 14.24 1.72
N GLU A 15 -18.01 13.53 2.00
CA GLU A 15 -19.07 13.92 2.94
C GLU A 15 -18.89 13.33 4.35
N GLY A 16 -17.83 12.56 4.60
CA GLY A 16 -17.50 12.04 5.93
C GLY A 16 -18.25 10.78 6.38
N GLU A 17 -19.05 10.16 5.50
CA GLU A 17 -19.80 8.94 5.81
C GLU A 17 -18.88 7.73 6.02
N ALA A 18 -19.16 6.96 7.08
CA ALA A 18 -18.47 5.72 7.37
C ALA A 18 -18.94 4.63 6.40
N ARG A 19 -18.02 4.11 5.59
CA ARG A 19 -18.29 2.99 4.69
C ARG A 19 -17.65 1.71 5.23
N PRO A 20 -18.43 0.78 5.82
CA PRO A 20 -17.91 -0.47 6.35
C PRO A 20 -17.35 -1.35 5.22
N THR A 21 -16.52 -2.32 5.58
CA THR A 21 -16.17 -3.41 4.67
C THR A 21 -17.40 -4.29 4.49
N GLN A 22 -17.83 -4.46 3.25
CA GLN A 22 -18.99 -5.28 2.92
C GLN A 22 -18.57 -6.67 2.49
N VAL A 23 -19.24 -7.68 3.04
CA VAL A 23 -19.06 -9.08 2.70
C VAL A 23 -20.39 -9.62 2.22
N ALA A 24 -20.47 -9.96 0.93
CA ALA A 24 -21.63 -10.66 0.36
C ALA A 24 -21.29 -12.14 0.22
N MET A 25 -22.21 -13.01 0.62
CA MET A 25 -22.01 -14.45 0.65
C MET A 25 -23.17 -15.17 -0.03
N ILE A 26 -22.83 -15.89 -1.10
CA ILE A 26 -23.73 -16.80 -1.82
C ILE A 26 -23.44 -18.21 -1.33
N VAL A 27 -24.43 -18.82 -0.66
CA VAL A 27 -24.35 -20.20 -0.18
C VAL A 27 -25.04 -21.10 -1.18
N GLN A 28 -24.30 -22.08 -1.72
CA GLN A 28 -24.85 -23.04 -2.67
C GLN A 28 -26.08 -23.75 -2.08
N GLY A 29 -27.18 -23.80 -2.85
CA GLY A 29 -28.46 -24.37 -2.41
C GLY A 29 -29.36 -23.42 -1.60
N LYS A 30 -28.90 -22.22 -1.23
CA LYS A 30 -29.74 -21.18 -0.60
C LYS A 30 -30.15 -20.12 -1.62
N ARG A 31 -31.42 -19.69 -1.56
CA ARG A 31 -31.97 -18.64 -2.45
C ARG A 31 -31.54 -17.23 -2.09
N LYS A 32 -31.22 -16.96 -0.81
CA LYS A 32 -30.89 -15.61 -0.33
C LYS A 32 -29.38 -15.46 -0.14
N THR A 33 -28.83 -14.40 -0.72
CA THR A 33 -27.48 -13.91 -0.40
C THR A 33 -27.48 -13.30 1.00
N VAL A 34 -26.44 -13.58 1.78
CA VAL A 34 -26.21 -12.96 3.08
C VAL A 34 -25.24 -11.81 2.90
N ILE A 35 -25.51 -10.65 3.52
CA ILE A 35 -24.62 -9.48 3.46
C ILE A 35 -24.28 -9.05 4.88
N TYR A 36 -22.98 -8.91 5.16
CA TYR A 36 -22.46 -8.37 6.40
C TYR A 36 -21.74 -7.03 6.16
N ASN A 37 -21.87 -6.12 7.13
CA ASN A 37 -21.16 -4.86 7.18
C ASN A 37 -20.19 -4.90 8.36
N LEU A 38 -18.89 -4.98 8.07
CA LEU A 38 -17.80 -4.98 9.04
C LEU A 38 -17.37 -3.52 9.28
N ALA A 39 -17.72 -2.96 10.43
CA ALA A 39 -17.55 -1.54 10.71
C ALA A 39 -16.09 -1.17 10.99
N THR A 40 -15.33 -2.09 11.57
CA THR A 40 -13.96 -1.87 12.05
C THR A 40 -12.97 -2.91 11.52
N GLU A 41 -11.67 -2.61 11.59
CA GLU A 41 -10.62 -3.62 11.36
C GLU A 41 -10.71 -4.80 12.35
N GLN A 42 -11.29 -4.59 13.54
CA GLN A 42 -11.54 -5.68 14.49
C GLN A 42 -12.64 -6.61 13.99
N ASP A 43 -13.70 -6.08 13.38
CA ASP A 43 -14.76 -6.90 12.77
C ASP A 43 -14.22 -7.71 11.58
N GLU A 44 -13.28 -7.14 10.80
CA GLU A 44 -12.55 -7.86 9.76
C GLU A 44 -11.74 -9.04 10.33
N LEU A 45 -11.06 -8.84 11.46
CA LEU A 45 -10.33 -9.93 12.13
C LEU A 45 -11.26 -10.98 12.73
N ASP A 46 -12.37 -10.58 13.31
CA ASP A 46 -13.37 -11.50 13.85
C ASP A 46 -13.99 -12.33 12.72
N PHE A 47 -14.22 -11.73 11.54
CA PHE A 47 -14.66 -12.44 10.35
C PHE A 47 -13.61 -13.45 9.87
N VAL A 48 -12.33 -13.06 9.78
CA VAL A 48 -11.23 -13.99 9.43
C VAL A 48 -11.20 -15.17 10.40
N ARG A 49 -11.45 -14.94 11.68
CA ARG A 49 -11.40 -15.96 12.73
C ARG A 49 -12.65 -16.85 12.80
N GLY A 50 -13.70 -16.55 12.05
CA GLY A 50 -14.97 -17.30 12.13
C GLY A 50 -15.83 -16.94 13.34
N ILE A 51 -15.53 -15.82 14.01
CA ILE A 51 -16.17 -15.38 15.26
C ILE A 51 -16.82 -14.01 15.13
N PHE A 52 -17.19 -13.58 13.92
CA PHE A 52 -17.88 -12.31 13.71
C PHE A 52 -19.32 -12.41 14.21
N PRO A 53 -19.76 -11.59 15.18
CA PRO A 53 -21.13 -11.62 15.69
C PRO A 53 -22.14 -11.22 14.61
N THR A 54 -23.07 -12.13 14.30
CA THR A 54 -24.14 -11.88 13.30
C THR A 54 -25.47 -11.52 13.95
N LYS A 55 -25.66 -11.90 15.21
CA LYS A 55 -26.81 -11.52 16.05
C LYS A 55 -26.37 -11.29 17.48
N TYR A 56 -27.16 -10.48 18.17
CA TYR A 56 -26.95 -10.09 19.55
C TYR A 56 -28.20 -10.38 20.36
N ARG A 57 -28.02 -10.78 21.62
CA ARG A 57 -29.10 -11.00 22.58
C ARG A 57 -28.73 -10.41 23.95
N PRO A 58 -29.71 -10.15 24.82
CA PRO A 58 -29.44 -9.82 26.22
C PRO A 58 -28.67 -10.95 26.93
N PRO A 59 -27.80 -10.63 27.91
CA PRO A 59 -27.19 -11.64 28.73
C PRO A 59 -28.21 -12.37 29.60
N ARG A 60 -28.06 -13.68 29.78
CA ARG A 60 -28.90 -14.47 30.71
C ARG A 60 -28.39 -14.28 32.14
N PRO A 61 -29.24 -14.17 33.17
CA PRO A 61 -28.82 -13.85 34.55
C PRO A 61 -27.66 -14.69 35.10
N GLU A 62 -27.70 -15.99 34.82
CA GLU A 62 -26.72 -16.98 35.32
C GLU A 62 -25.50 -17.15 34.40
N GLU A 63 -25.48 -16.54 33.21
CA GLU A 63 -24.39 -16.78 32.25
C GLU A 63 -23.16 -15.94 32.54
N THR A 64 -22.00 -16.57 32.45
CA THR A 64 -20.72 -15.86 32.50
C THR A 64 -20.40 -15.28 31.12
N ILE A 65 -20.30 -13.96 31.02
CA ILE A 65 -19.96 -13.29 29.74
C ILE A 65 -18.49 -13.40 29.36
N ALA A 66 -17.63 -13.93 30.24
CA ALA A 66 -16.20 -14.15 29.98
C ALA A 66 -15.92 -15.13 28.83
N GLN A 67 -16.91 -15.93 28.42
CA GLN A 67 -16.81 -16.78 27.23
C GLN A 67 -16.78 -15.98 25.91
N PHE A 68 -17.22 -14.72 25.94
CA PHE A 68 -17.22 -13.82 24.77
C PHE A 68 -15.98 -12.94 24.76
N GLN A 69 -15.58 -12.49 23.57
CA GLN A 69 -14.51 -11.50 23.47
C GLN A 69 -14.95 -10.16 24.05
N THR A 70 -14.09 -9.51 24.84
CA THR A 70 -14.42 -8.27 25.55
C THR A 70 -14.91 -7.16 24.62
N TRP A 71 -14.34 -7.06 23.41
CA TRP A 71 -14.73 -6.07 22.41
C TRP A 71 -16.04 -6.39 21.67
N GLN A 72 -16.54 -7.63 21.79
CA GLN A 72 -17.82 -8.03 21.17
C GLN A 72 -19.00 -7.75 22.07
N ILE A 73 -18.81 -7.64 23.38
CA ILE A 73 -19.87 -7.37 24.35
C ILE A 73 -20.29 -5.90 24.24
N ARG A 74 -21.60 -5.64 24.18
CA ARG A 74 -22.14 -4.28 24.21
C ARG A 74 -22.33 -3.85 25.65
N TRP A 75 -21.74 -2.72 26.00
CA TRP A 75 -21.74 -2.18 27.35
C TRP A 75 -22.55 -0.89 27.41
N ARG A 76 -23.32 -0.72 28.49
CA ARG A 76 -23.92 0.55 28.88
C ARG A 76 -23.30 1.00 30.19
N LYS A 77 -22.98 2.28 30.27
CA LYS A 77 -22.55 2.90 31.53
C LYS A 77 -23.73 2.92 32.51
N LEU A 78 -23.50 2.51 33.77
CA LEU A 78 -24.50 2.67 34.81
C LEU A 78 -24.62 4.15 35.20
N ASP A 79 -25.86 4.58 35.39
CA ASP A 79 -26.16 5.90 35.92
C ASP A 79 -25.95 5.93 37.44
N ARG A 80 -25.81 7.14 38.02
CA ARG A 80 -25.50 7.29 39.46
C ARG A 80 -26.60 6.77 40.38
N GLU A 81 -27.82 6.65 39.86
CA GLU A 81 -29.01 6.19 40.58
C GLU A 81 -29.14 4.66 40.56
N GLU A 82 -28.42 3.97 39.68
CA GLU A 82 -28.45 2.52 39.58
C GLU A 82 -27.40 1.90 40.50
N ASP A 83 -27.83 1.06 41.44
CA ASP A 83 -26.92 0.33 42.33
C ASP A 83 -26.26 -0.85 41.58
N PRO A 84 -24.92 -0.89 41.44
CA PRO A 84 -24.22 -2.02 40.85
C PRO A 84 -24.58 -3.37 41.48
N ALA A 85 -24.91 -3.42 42.77
CA ALA A 85 -25.31 -4.67 43.44
C ALA A 85 -26.62 -5.26 42.90
N SER A 86 -27.42 -4.48 42.16
CA SER A 86 -28.66 -4.93 41.52
C SER A 86 -28.43 -5.76 40.26
N PHE A 87 -27.19 -5.83 39.76
CA PHE A 87 -26.84 -6.56 38.55
C PHE A 87 -25.96 -7.76 38.88
N SER A 88 -26.03 -8.80 38.05
CA SER A 88 -25.14 -9.96 38.16
C SER A 88 -23.68 -9.49 38.13
N SER A 89 -22.87 -9.94 39.09
CA SER A 89 -21.44 -9.61 39.15
C SER A 89 -20.68 -10.06 37.90
N TYR A 90 -21.15 -11.11 37.24
CA TYR A 90 -20.63 -11.58 35.96
C TYR A 90 -20.94 -10.63 34.80
N HIS A 91 -21.90 -9.73 34.92
CA HIS A 91 -22.32 -8.80 33.86
C HIS A 91 -21.80 -7.39 34.05
N LEU A 92 -21.05 -7.15 35.13
CA LEU A 92 -20.49 -5.86 35.48
C LEU A 92 -19.01 -5.78 35.09
N ARG A 93 -18.61 -4.60 34.62
CA ARG A 93 -17.22 -4.22 34.46
C ARG A 93 -16.98 -2.88 35.12
N GLN A 94 -15.97 -2.81 35.97
CA GLN A 94 -15.51 -1.54 36.54
C GLN A 94 -14.30 -1.06 35.77
N GLU A 95 -14.36 0.17 35.26
CA GLU A 95 -13.20 0.87 34.72
C GLU A 95 -13.00 2.17 35.48
N ARG A 96 -11.86 2.27 36.17
CA ARG A 96 -11.56 3.36 37.09
C ARG A 96 -12.64 3.47 38.19
N LYS A 97 -13.47 4.51 38.14
CA LYS A 97 -14.55 4.81 39.08
C LYS A 97 -15.95 4.74 38.45
N GLN A 98 -16.09 4.12 37.28
CA GLN A 98 -17.36 3.98 36.57
C GLN A 98 -17.67 2.50 36.37
N PHE A 99 -18.93 2.14 36.59
CA PHE A 99 -19.44 0.79 36.34
C PHE A 99 -20.15 0.75 34.98
N PHE A 100 -20.01 -0.38 34.31
CA PHE A 100 -20.68 -0.69 33.05
C PHE A 100 -21.39 -2.03 33.20
N VAL A 101 -22.58 -2.14 32.62
CA VAL A 101 -23.36 -3.38 32.55
C VAL A 101 -23.41 -3.87 31.11
N ALA A 102 -23.24 -5.18 30.93
CA ALA A 102 -23.42 -5.82 29.64
C ALA A 102 -24.90 -5.77 29.23
N THR A 103 -25.20 -5.14 28.09
CA THR A 103 -26.57 -5.03 27.56
C THR A 103 -26.84 -6.03 26.45
N ALA A 104 -25.81 -6.47 25.74
CA ALA A 104 -25.93 -7.54 24.76
C ALA A 104 -24.63 -8.32 24.58
N VAL A 105 -24.79 -9.61 24.36
CA VAL A 105 -23.73 -10.56 24.00
C VAL A 105 -24.01 -11.17 22.64
N PRO A 106 -22.99 -11.64 21.91
CA PRO A 106 -23.19 -12.40 20.68
C PRO A 106 -24.10 -13.62 20.88
N GLU A 107 -25.07 -13.80 19.99
CA GLU A 107 -25.95 -14.97 19.95
C GLU A 107 -25.47 -15.98 18.90
N SER A 108 -25.05 -15.47 17.73
CA SER A 108 -24.58 -16.27 16.62
C SER A 108 -23.35 -15.65 15.98
N PHE A 109 -22.51 -16.51 15.41
CA PHE A 109 -21.27 -16.13 14.75
C PHE A 109 -21.25 -16.60 13.30
N ASP A 110 -20.52 -15.89 12.46
CA ASP A 110 -20.12 -16.36 11.14
C ASP A 110 -18.71 -15.81 10.84
N GLY A 111 -18.17 -16.14 9.68
CA GLY A 111 -16.87 -15.69 9.23
C GLY A 111 -16.31 -16.66 8.20
N LEU A 112 -14.98 -16.69 8.06
CA LEU A 112 -14.29 -17.61 7.18
C LEU A 112 -14.44 -19.06 7.69
N GLN A 113 -14.86 -19.98 6.82
CA GLN A 113 -15.05 -21.40 7.11
C GLN A 113 -14.30 -22.29 6.09
N PRO A 114 -14.15 -23.59 6.39
CA PRO A 114 -13.56 -24.54 5.46
C PRO A 114 -14.25 -24.59 4.09
N GLY A 115 -13.46 -24.62 3.02
CA GLY A 115 -13.95 -24.69 1.64
C GLY A 115 -14.58 -23.41 1.09
N ASP A 116 -14.44 -22.28 1.79
CA ASP A 116 -14.87 -20.98 1.28
C ASP A 116 -14.05 -20.55 0.06
N VAL A 117 -14.72 -19.84 -0.84
CA VAL A 117 -14.08 -19.18 -1.98
C VAL A 117 -14.33 -17.68 -1.87
N VAL A 118 -13.30 -16.95 -1.47
CA VAL A 118 -13.34 -15.53 -1.14
C VAL A 118 -12.76 -14.71 -2.28
N SER A 119 -13.42 -13.62 -2.65
CA SER A 119 -13.03 -12.77 -3.77
C SER A 119 -12.97 -11.30 -3.40
N LEU A 120 -11.94 -10.60 -3.88
CA LEU A 120 -11.72 -9.18 -3.63
C LEU A 120 -10.88 -8.53 -4.74
N VAL A 121 -10.92 -7.20 -4.82
CA VAL A 121 -10.17 -6.47 -5.85
C VAL A 121 -8.66 -6.43 -5.52
N LEU A 122 -7.82 -6.57 -6.54
CA LEU A 122 -6.37 -6.30 -6.50
C LEU A 122 -6.13 -4.81 -6.26
N GLY A 123 -5.51 -4.46 -5.12
CA GLY A 123 -5.21 -3.07 -4.78
C GLY A 123 -5.09 -2.77 -3.27
N SER A 124 -4.54 -1.58 -2.99
CA SER A 124 -3.90 -1.22 -1.72
C SER A 124 -4.75 -1.34 -0.46
N SER A 125 -6.00 -0.89 -0.47
CA SER A 125 -6.77 -0.78 0.79
C SER A 125 -7.10 -2.15 1.36
N ALA A 126 -7.38 -3.14 0.51
CA ALA A 126 -7.80 -4.48 0.92
C ALA A 126 -6.64 -5.45 1.18
N ASP A 127 -5.38 -5.03 0.97
CA ASP A 127 -4.23 -5.94 0.95
C ASP A 127 -3.96 -6.62 2.29
N LEU A 128 -4.11 -5.89 3.41
CA LEU A 128 -3.94 -6.48 4.75
C LEU A 128 -5.05 -7.47 5.07
N PHE A 129 -6.29 -7.15 4.67
CA PHE A 129 -7.42 -8.06 4.86
C PHE A 129 -7.28 -9.31 3.99
N ALA A 130 -6.86 -9.15 2.73
CA ALA A 130 -6.51 -10.24 1.82
C ALA A 130 -5.44 -11.16 2.41
N LEU A 131 -4.38 -10.58 2.98
CA LEU A 131 -3.30 -11.30 3.65
C LEU A 131 -3.83 -12.14 4.83
N ALA A 132 -4.67 -11.54 5.68
CA ALA A 132 -5.25 -12.21 6.83
C ALA A 132 -6.17 -13.38 6.41
N LEU A 133 -7.05 -13.13 5.43
CA LEU A 133 -7.94 -14.14 4.86
C LEU A 133 -7.15 -15.29 4.23
N ALA A 134 -6.14 -14.99 3.41
CA ALA A 134 -5.37 -16.02 2.71
C ALA A 134 -4.55 -16.86 3.69
N ARG A 135 -3.94 -16.24 4.71
CA ARG A 135 -3.19 -16.96 5.73
C ARG A 135 -4.08 -17.91 6.53
N ARG A 136 -5.26 -17.45 6.95
CA ARG A 136 -6.22 -18.31 7.66
C ARG A 136 -6.85 -19.34 6.73
N GLY A 137 -7.05 -18.99 5.47
CA GLY A 137 -7.60 -19.88 4.45
C GLY A 137 -6.71 -21.09 4.18
N GLN A 138 -5.38 -20.95 4.29
CA GLN A 138 -4.46 -22.08 4.21
C GLN A 138 -4.75 -23.17 5.25
N ASP A 139 -5.06 -22.79 6.49
CA ASP A 139 -5.39 -23.74 7.56
C ASP A 139 -6.77 -24.39 7.35
N LEU A 140 -7.69 -23.68 6.69
CA LEU A 140 -9.09 -24.09 6.51
C LEU A 140 -9.37 -24.76 5.16
N GLY A 141 -8.42 -24.76 4.23
CA GLY A 141 -8.68 -25.13 2.83
C GLY A 141 -9.66 -24.16 2.14
N ALA A 142 -9.62 -22.87 2.50
CA ALA A 142 -10.36 -21.81 1.84
C ALA A 142 -9.47 -21.08 0.82
N HIS A 143 -10.04 -20.73 -0.33
CA HIS A 143 -9.35 -20.07 -1.43
C HIS A 143 -9.63 -18.58 -1.42
N VAL A 144 -8.59 -17.77 -1.54
CA VAL A 144 -8.71 -16.31 -1.69
C VAL A 144 -8.27 -15.92 -3.08
N LEU A 145 -9.17 -15.27 -3.82
CA LEU A 145 -9.02 -14.95 -5.22
C LEU A 145 -9.14 -13.44 -5.42
N ARG A 146 -8.38 -12.89 -6.37
CA ARG A 146 -8.37 -11.46 -6.65
C ARG A 146 -8.45 -11.16 -8.13
N LEU A 147 -9.20 -10.12 -8.47
CA LEU A 147 -9.30 -9.61 -9.84
C LEU A 147 -8.88 -8.15 -9.92
N THR A 148 -8.47 -7.70 -11.11
CA THR A 148 -8.13 -6.29 -11.30
C THR A 148 -9.39 -5.41 -11.29
N SER A 149 -9.25 -4.15 -10.85
CA SER A 149 -10.35 -3.17 -10.91
C SER A 149 -10.84 -2.92 -12.34
N ASN A 150 -9.97 -3.11 -13.35
CA ASN A 150 -10.35 -2.98 -14.75
C ASN A 150 -11.34 -4.10 -15.14
N VAL A 151 -10.99 -5.35 -14.84
CA VAL A 151 -11.88 -6.50 -15.09
C VAL A 151 -13.20 -6.34 -14.33
N LEU A 152 -13.17 -5.92 -13.06
CA LEU A 152 -14.39 -5.65 -12.30
C LEU A 152 -15.27 -4.59 -12.98
N ASN A 153 -14.68 -3.48 -13.43
CA ASN A 153 -15.44 -2.43 -14.10
C ASN A 153 -16.05 -2.89 -15.43
N GLN A 154 -15.35 -3.74 -16.19
CA GLN A 154 -15.84 -4.29 -17.46
C GLN A 154 -16.94 -5.35 -17.25
N ARG A 155 -16.87 -6.11 -16.16
CA ARG A 155 -17.78 -7.21 -15.85
C ARG A 155 -18.94 -6.79 -14.94
N ARG A 156 -18.97 -5.55 -14.45
CA ARG A 156 -20.07 -5.03 -13.64
C ARG A 156 -21.37 -5.06 -14.45
N PRO A 157 -22.44 -5.71 -13.96
CA PRO A 157 -23.73 -5.73 -14.63
C PRO A 157 -24.27 -4.33 -14.90
N SER A 158 -24.99 -4.15 -16.02
CA SER A 158 -25.66 -2.90 -16.34
C SER A 158 -26.66 -2.53 -15.23
N GLY A 159 -26.64 -1.27 -14.78
CA GLY A 159 -27.51 -0.78 -13.71
C GLY A 159 -26.99 -0.98 -12.28
N ARG A 160 -25.90 -1.74 -12.07
CA ARG A 160 -25.25 -1.83 -10.76
C ARG A 160 -24.17 -0.78 -10.58
N ASP A 161 -24.04 -0.27 -9.36
CA ASP A 161 -23.00 0.68 -8.99
C ASP A 161 -21.85 0.04 -8.18
N LYS A 162 -20.98 0.88 -7.60
CA LYS A 162 -19.84 0.42 -6.78
C LYS A 162 -20.25 0.03 -5.35
N GLU A 163 -21.47 0.34 -4.91
CA GLU A 163 -22.01 -0.10 -3.63
C GLU A 163 -22.34 -1.60 -3.65
N GLU A 164 -22.67 -2.12 -4.83
CA GLU A 164 -22.98 -3.53 -5.05
C GLU A 164 -21.76 -4.37 -5.47
N ASP A 165 -20.54 -3.82 -5.43
CA ASP A 165 -19.33 -4.53 -5.83
C ASP A 165 -19.12 -5.81 -5.00
N ALA A 166 -19.50 -5.85 -3.72
CA ALA A 166 -19.40 -7.07 -2.90
C ALA A 166 -20.23 -8.22 -3.48
N LEU A 167 -21.49 -7.94 -3.87
CA LEU A 167 -22.36 -8.93 -4.51
C LEU A 167 -21.84 -9.34 -5.89
N THR A 168 -21.42 -8.35 -6.68
CA THR A 168 -20.84 -8.59 -8.02
C THR A 168 -19.63 -9.53 -7.94
N LEU A 169 -18.76 -9.33 -6.95
CA LEU A 169 -17.60 -10.20 -6.72
C LEU A 169 -17.99 -11.63 -6.37
N ALA A 170 -18.99 -11.80 -5.47
CA ALA A 170 -19.49 -13.11 -5.06
C ALA A 170 -20.09 -13.90 -6.24
N GLU A 171 -20.80 -13.22 -7.13
CA GLU A 171 -21.34 -13.81 -8.37
C GLU A 171 -20.22 -14.16 -9.35
N LEU A 172 -19.28 -13.23 -9.60
CA LEU A 172 -18.19 -13.45 -10.56
C LEU A 172 -17.28 -14.61 -10.16
N VAL A 173 -16.94 -14.77 -8.88
CA VAL A 173 -16.08 -15.87 -8.44
C VAL A 173 -16.79 -17.23 -8.53
N ARG A 174 -18.12 -17.25 -8.45
CA ARG A 174 -18.93 -18.45 -8.67
C ARG A 174 -19.03 -18.80 -10.15
N ASP A 175 -19.30 -17.80 -11.00
CA ASP A 175 -19.70 -18.02 -12.40
C ASP A 175 -18.52 -17.98 -13.39
N ALA A 176 -17.45 -17.28 -13.03
CA ALA A 176 -16.27 -17.06 -13.87
C ALA A 176 -14.98 -17.01 -13.04
N PRO A 177 -14.63 -18.10 -12.32
CA PRO A 177 -13.45 -18.15 -11.45
C PRO A 177 -12.14 -17.87 -12.21
N ASP A 178 -12.08 -18.19 -13.50
CA ASP A 178 -10.90 -18.02 -14.37
C ASP A 178 -10.48 -16.54 -14.55
N LEU A 179 -11.35 -15.59 -14.19
CA LEU A 179 -11.05 -14.16 -14.20
C LEU A 179 -10.15 -13.72 -13.04
N PHE A 180 -9.94 -14.60 -12.06
CA PHE A 180 -9.28 -14.29 -10.82
C PHE A 180 -7.90 -14.92 -10.71
N TYR A 181 -7.05 -14.26 -9.94
CA TYR A 181 -5.76 -14.75 -9.50
C TYR A 181 -5.87 -15.20 -8.05
N GLU A 182 -5.57 -16.45 -7.77
CA GLU A 182 -5.47 -16.94 -6.40
C GLU A 182 -4.32 -16.26 -5.65
N VAL A 183 -4.56 -15.90 -4.39
CA VAL A 183 -3.55 -15.38 -3.47
C VAL A 183 -2.75 -16.54 -2.92
N ARG A 184 -1.51 -16.66 -3.39
CA ARG A 184 -0.61 -17.76 -3.05
C ARG A 184 0.33 -17.36 -1.92
N PRO A 185 1.03 -18.30 -1.27
CA PRO A 185 2.04 -18.00 -0.24
C PRO A 185 3.06 -16.93 -0.67
N ARG A 186 3.44 -16.91 -1.96
CA ARG A 186 4.35 -15.88 -2.51
C ARG A 186 3.73 -14.48 -2.49
N ASP A 187 2.45 -14.36 -2.79
CA ASP A 187 1.75 -13.07 -2.80
C ASP A 187 1.68 -12.52 -1.36
N LEU A 188 1.65 -13.39 -0.35
CA LEU A 188 1.73 -12.97 1.06
C LEU A 188 3.05 -12.25 1.37
N LYS A 189 4.16 -12.66 0.75
CA LYS A 189 5.46 -11.95 0.89
C LYS A 189 5.37 -10.53 0.32
N PHE A 190 4.74 -10.35 -0.84
CA PHE A 190 4.51 -9.01 -1.42
C PHE A 190 3.62 -8.14 -0.53
N LEU A 191 2.52 -8.68 -0.02
CA LEU A 191 1.60 -7.96 0.86
C LEU A 191 2.31 -7.52 2.15
N ARG A 192 3.14 -8.41 2.74
CA ARG A 192 3.98 -8.10 3.89
C ARG A 192 5.03 -7.03 3.58
N LEU A 193 5.70 -7.11 2.44
CA LEU A 193 6.71 -6.13 2.02
C LEU A 193 6.15 -4.71 2.03
N ARG A 194 4.93 -4.53 1.54
CA ARG A 194 4.28 -3.21 1.48
C ARG A 194 4.05 -2.60 2.85
N GLU A 195 3.67 -3.42 3.83
CA GLU A 195 3.51 -2.98 5.21
C GLU A 195 4.86 -2.55 5.82
N LEU A 196 5.91 -3.36 5.61
CA LEU A 196 7.27 -3.04 6.07
C LEU A 196 7.80 -1.74 5.43
N TYR A 197 7.53 -1.55 4.14
CA TYR A 197 7.91 -0.33 3.43
C TYR A 197 7.17 0.90 3.95
N ARG A 198 5.88 0.76 4.29
CA ARG A 198 5.11 1.82 4.95
C ARG A 198 5.71 2.19 6.30
N GLN A 199 5.99 1.20 7.15
CA GLN A 199 6.61 1.43 8.46
C GLN A 199 7.97 2.13 8.35
N ARG A 200 8.81 1.71 7.40
CA ARG A 200 10.10 2.36 7.12
C ARG A 200 9.92 3.80 6.64
N THR A 201 8.93 4.05 5.78
CA THR A 201 8.60 5.40 5.29
C THR A 201 8.11 6.30 6.42
N ASP A 202 7.29 5.79 7.33
CA ASP A 202 6.79 6.55 8.47
C ASP A 202 7.91 6.85 9.47
N ALA A 203 8.80 5.90 9.74
CA ALA A 203 10.01 6.14 10.54
C ALA A 203 10.91 7.23 9.94
N MET A 204 11.13 7.22 8.62
CA MET A 204 11.88 8.28 7.93
C MET A 204 11.20 9.65 8.05
N ARG A 205 9.87 9.72 7.93
CA ARG A 205 9.12 10.97 8.06
C ARG A 205 9.26 11.56 9.46
N GLU A 206 9.14 10.72 10.49
CA GLU A 206 9.32 11.18 11.87
C GLU A 206 10.75 11.65 12.14
N GLN A 207 11.76 10.95 11.60
CA GLN A 207 13.15 11.40 11.65
C GLN A 207 13.33 12.78 10.98
N ILE A 208 12.80 12.96 9.76
CA ILE A 208 12.89 14.23 9.03
C ILE A 208 12.19 15.36 9.79
N LYS A 209 11.00 15.11 10.35
CA LYS A 209 10.30 16.10 11.19
C LYS A 209 11.12 16.48 12.41
N CYS A 210 11.79 15.51 13.04
CA CYS A 210 12.64 15.78 14.19
C CYS A 210 13.84 16.64 13.82
N LEU A 211 14.52 16.32 12.71
CA LEU A 211 15.61 17.13 12.16
C LEU A 211 15.18 18.58 11.89
N GLN A 212 14.03 18.76 11.24
CA GLN A 212 13.48 20.10 10.95
C GLN A 212 13.13 20.88 12.22
N ARG A 213 12.62 20.22 13.26
CA ARG A 213 12.37 20.86 14.56
C ARG A 213 13.65 21.32 15.24
N ILE A 214 14.70 20.48 15.22
CA ILE A 214 16.01 20.83 15.77
C ILE A 214 16.55 22.05 15.02
N GLU A 215 16.60 22.00 13.69
CA GLU A 215 17.06 23.12 12.85
C GLU A 215 16.30 24.42 13.14
N SER A 216 14.98 24.36 13.23
CA SER A 216 14.14 25.53 13.52
C SER A 216 14.39 26.08 14.92
N SER A 217 14.59 25.20 15.92
CA SER A 217 14.91 25.59 17.30
C SER A 217 16.30 26.21 17.41
N SER A 218 17.30 25.65 16.74
CA SER A 218 18.67 26.21 16.71
C SER A 218 18.66 27.63 16.14
N VAL A 219 17.90 27.85 15.04
CA VAL A 219 17.67 29.18 14.46
C VAL A 219 17.03 30.10 15.51
N GLY A 220 15.90 29.71 16.10
CA GLY A 220 15.20 30.54 17.09
C GLY A 220 16.09 30.95 18.27
N ARG A 221 16.86 30.01 18.83
CA ARG A 221 17.80 30.29 19.94
C ARG A 221 18.83 31.35 19.58
N ILE A 222 19.46 31.23 18.42
CA ILE A 222 20.49 32.18 17.97
C ILE A 222 19.89 33.56 17.70
N PHE A 223 18.70 33.62 17.08
CA PHE A 223 18.04 34.90 16.80
C PHE A 223 17.45 35.58 18.05
N CYS A 224 17.16 34.84 19.11
CA CYS A 224 16.63 35.36 20.37
C CYS A 224 17.69 35.58 21.47
N THR A 225 18.99 35.51 21.14
CA THR A 225 20.05 35.76 22.12
C THR A 225 20.20 37.26 22.36
N LEU A 226 20.03 37.72 23.60
CA LEU A 226 19.99 39.15 23.95
C LEU A 226 21.38 39.82 24.11
N ASP A 227 22.44 39.03 24.31
CA ASP A 227 23.73 39.52 24.82
C ASP A 227 24.89 39.55 23.80
N GLY A 228 24.69 39.34 22.48
CA GLY A 228 25.83 39.43 21.55
C GLY A 228 25.60 38.94 20.12
N GLY A 229 26.43 39.47 19.21
CA GLY A 229 26.25 39.46 17.76
C GLY A 229 26.31 38.09 17.07
N TYR A 230 25.53 38.00 15.99
CA TYR A 230 25.38 36.83 15.10
C TYR A 230 26.74 36.38 14.52
N PRO A 231 27.38 35.32 15.05
CA PRO A 231 28.69 34.91 14.55
C PRO A 231 28.55 34.27 13.16
N GLU A 232 29.39 34.66 12.19
CA GLU A 232 29.43 34.03 10.86
C GLU A 232 29.68 32.52 11.00
N GLY A 233 28.81 31.69 10.41
CA GLY A 233 28.94 30.22 10.41
C GLY A 233 28.44 29.48 11.67
N SER A 234 27.98 30.19 12.71
CA SER A 234 27.55 29.59 14.00
C SER A 234 26.33 28.67 13.90
N LEU A 235 25.35 29.01 13.06
CA LEU A 235 24.07 28.29 12.93
C LEU A 235 24.24 26.81 12.58
N LYS A 236 25.14 26.51 11.63
CA LYS A 236 25.34 25.13 11.17
C LYS A 236 26.06 24.30 12.23
N ILE A 237 27.09 24.86 12.87
CA ILE A 237 27.88 24.16 13.91
C ILE A 237 27.01 23.84 15.13
N LEU A 238 26.21 24.80 15.58
CA LEU A 238 25.24 24.59 16.67
C LEU A 238 24.19 23.55 16.30
N SER A 239 23.60 23.65 15.11
CA SER A 239 22.61 22.68 14.65
C SER A 239 23.21 21.26 14.53
N ASP A 240 24.42 21.13 14.00
CA ASP A 240 25.09 19.83 13.86
C ASP A 240 25.46 19.23 15.24
N SER A 241 25.88 20.05 16.20
CA SER A 241 26.12 19.64 17.59
C SER A 241 24.83 19.22 18.31
N GLU A 242 23.75 19.99 18.16
CA GLU A 242 22.44 19.64 18.73
C GLU A 242 21.91 18.34 18.12
N LYS A 243 22.01 18.17 16.80
CA LYS A 243 21.64 16.90 16.11
C LYS A 243 22.45 15.71 16.63
N ALA A 244 23.75 15.88 16.84
CA ALA A 244 24.61 14.79 17.31
C ALA A 244 24.24 14.31 18.72
N ASN A 245 23.77 15.22 19.58
CA ASN A 245 23.49 14.95 20.99
C ASN A 245 22.00 14.73 21.31
N ASP A 246 21.10 14.89 20.33
CA ASP A 246 19.66 14.73 20.54
C ASP A 246 19.25 13.26 20.67
N LEU A 247 18.88 12.85 21.89
CA LEU A 247 18.48 11.47 22.22
C LEU A 247 17.24 11.00 21.44
N ILE A 248 16.32 11.90 21.08
CA ILE A 248 15.12 11.55 20.31
C ILE A 248 15.52 11.22 18.87
N LEU A 249 16.37 12.03 18.25
CA LEU A 249 16.89 11.81 16.92
C LEU A 249 17.72 10.54 16.84
N GLN A 250 18.54 10.25 17.86
CA GLN A 250 19.27 8.99 17.96
C GLN A 250 18.30 7.80 17.98
N GLY A 251 17.28 7.81 18.85
CA GLY A 251 16.27 6.74 18.90
C GLY A 251 15.47 6.59 17.60
N LEU A 252 15.12 7.69 16.93
CA LEU A 252 14.45 7.65 15.61
C LEU A 252 15.37 7.10 14.51
N THR A 253 16.67 7.35 14.61
CA THR A 253 17.68 6.80 13.68
C THR A 253 17.80 5.29 13.86
N GLU A 254 17.91 4.81 15.09
CA GLU A 254 17.91 3.37 15.40
C GLU A 254 16.64 2.68 14.93
N GLU A 255 15.47 3.31 15.14
CA GLU A 255 14.21 2.77 14.67
C GLU A 255 14.14 2.67 13.14
N ARG A 256 14.56 3.71 12.42
CA ARG A 256 14.66 3.68 10.96
C ARG A 256 15.57 2.53 10.51
N ASP A 257 16.74 2.38 11.12
CA ASP A 257 17.72 1.37 10.73
C ASP A 257 17.21 -0.04 11.02
N ARG A 258 16.49 -0.24 12.13
CA ARG A 258 15.80 -1.49 12.44
C ARG A 258 14.77 -1.83 11.35
N ARG A 259 13.92 -0.86 10.96
CA ARG A 259 12.92 -1.05 9.90
C ARG A 259 13.56 -1.31 8.54
N GLU A 260 14.66 -0.63 8.24
CA GLU A 260 15.43 -0.83 7.01
C GLU A 260 16.01 -2.25 6.93
N ARG A 261 16.64 -2.75 8.00
CA ARG A 261 17.14 -4.15 8.06
C ARG A 261 16.02 -5.17 7.87
N THR A 262 14.87 -4.97 8.51
CA THR A 262 13.70 -5.86 8.34
C THR A 262 13.17 -5.82 6.91
N LEU A 263 13.10 -4.63 6.31
CA LEU A 263 12.66 -4.45 4.93
C LEU A 263 13.62 -5.10 3.94
N THR A 264 14.94 -4.91 4.09
CA THR A 264 15.97 -5.52 3.24
C THR A 264 15.81 -7.03 3.18
N LYS A 265 15.73 -7.70 4.34
CA LYS A 265 15.51 -9.16 4.40
C LYS A 265 14.25 -9.58 3.66
N ALA A 266 13.15 -8.85 3.83
CA ALA A 266 11.89 -9.16 3.15
C ALA A 266 11.94 -8.94 1.62
N VAL A 267 12.76 -7.99 1.13
CA VAL A 267 13.00 -7.77 -0.30
C VAL A 267 13.81 -8.92 -0.88
N GLU A 268 14.85 -9.36 -0.17
CA GLU A 268 15.77 -10.43 -0.58
C GLU A 268 15.07 -11.80 -0.64
N GLU A 269 13.95 -11.99 0.05
CA GLU A 269 13.11 -13.20 -0.02
C GLU A 269 12.22 -13.28 -1.28
N LEU A 270 12.19 -12.24 -2.12
CA LEU A 270 11.32 -12.16 -3.29
C LEU A 270 12.05 -12.51 -4.59
N ASP A 271 11.48 -13.43 -5.36
CA ASP A 271 12.02 -13.83 -6.66
C ASP A 271 12.13 -12.66 -7.64
N VAL A 272 11.18 -11.72 -7.60
CA VAL A 272 11.26 -10.52 -8.44
C VAL A 272 12.53 -9.72 -8.15
N TYR A 273 12.96 -9.68 -6.88
CA TYR A 273 14.18 -8.99 -6.51
C TYR A 273 15.41 -9.80 -6.94
N THR A 274 15.51 -11.05 -6.51
CA THR A 274 16.69 -11.89 -6.74
C THR A 274 16.93 -12.20 -8.22
N CYS A 275 15.85 -12.38 -9.01
CA CYS A 275 15.98 -12.66 -10.44
C CYS A 275 16.14 -11.39 -11.30
N LEU A 276 15.54 -10.25 -10.92
CA LEU A 276 15.48 -9.07 -11.81
C LEU A 276 16.30 -7.89 -11.30
N PHE A 277 16.14 -7.53 -10.02
CA PHE A 277 16.76 -6.31 -9.48
C PHE A 277 18.19 -6.55 -9.00
N GLU A 278 18.43 -7.61 -8.25
CA GLU A 278 19.76 -7.93 -7.71
C GLU A 278 20.84 -8.07 -8.80
N PRO A 279 20.60 -8.77 -9.94
CA PRO A 279 21.57 -8.84 -11.03
C PRO A 279 21.75 -7.51 -11.78
N THR A 280 20.82 -6.56 -11.58
CA THR A 280 20.86 -5.26 -12.25
C THR A 280 21.67 -4.26 -11.42
N THR A 281 22.89 -3.96 -11.87
CA THR A 281 23.76 -2.97 -11.22
C THR A 281 23.06 -1.62 -10.99
N GLY A 282 23.04 -1.17 -9.73
CA GLY A 282 22.38 0.08 -9.31
C GLY A 282 20.99 -0.11 -8.68
N CYS A 283 20.45 -1.33 -8.67
CA CYS A 283 19.15 -1.66 -8.07
C CYS A 283 19.29 -2.26 -6.66
N GLY A 284 19.82 -1.48 -5.70
CA GLY A 284 19.94 -1.94 -4.31
C GLY A 284 18.57 -2.16 -3.61
N PRO A 285 18.53 -2.90 -2.48
CA PRO A 285 17.29 -3.35 -1.83
C PRO A 285 16.26 -2.25 -1.59
N MET A 286 16.66 -1.08 -1.07
CA MET A 286 15.72 0.00 -0.75
C MET A 286 15.06 0.63 -1.98
N LEU A 287 15.85 0.85 -3.04
CA LEU A 287 15.33 1.41 -4.28
C LEU A 287 14.40 0.42 -4.98
N SER A 288 14.82 -0.85 -5.00
CA SER A 288 14.04 -1.96 -5.53
C SER A 288 12.73 -2.16 -4.75
N ALA A 289 12.76 -2.09 -3.42
CA ALA A 289 11.57 -2.12 -2.56
C ALA A 289 10.58 -1.02 -2.94
N SER A 290 11.07 0.20 -3.19
CA SER A 290 10.23 1.32 -3.61
C SER A 290 9.51 1.05 -4.93
N ILE A 291 10.22 0.51 -5.92
CA ILE A 291 9.64 0.16 -7.23
C ILE A 291 8.67 -1.01 -7.10
N ILE A 292 9.10 -2.10 -6.44
CA ILE A 292 8.32 -3.33 -6.26
C ILE A 292 7.03 -3.03 -5.50
N THR A 293 7.08 -2.30 -4.40
CA THR A 293 5.87 -1.97 -3.61
C THR A 293 4.93 -1.01 -4.33
N ALA A 294 5.47 -0.07 -5.12
CA ALA A 294 4.65 0.86 -5.90
C ALA A 294 3.90 0.16 -7.04
N ILE A 295 4.56 -0.77 -7.74
CA ILE A 295 3.94 -1.59 -8.79
C ILE A 295 3.00 -2.64 -8.15
N SER A 296 3.43 -3.21 -7.02
CA SER A 296 2.78 -4.25 -6.21
C SER A 296 2.62 -5.60 -6.92
N ASP A 297 1.96 -5.61 -8.07
CA ASP A 297 1.65 -6.81 -8.84
C ASP A 297 1.63 -6.44 -10.32
N ILE A 298 2.46 -7.12 -11.11
CA ILE A 298 2.60 -6.84 -12.54
C ILE A 298 1.32 -7.19 -13.33
N ARG A 299 0.53 -8.16 -12.85
CA ARG A 299 -0.71 -8.64 -13.49
C ARG A 299 -1.81 -7.57 -13.54
N ARG A 300 -1.66 -6.50 -12.76
CA ARG A 300 -2.53 -5.30 -12.81
C ARG A 300 -2.41 -4.55 -14.14
N PHE A 301 -1.31 -4.76 -14.87
CA PHE A 301 -0.97 -4.01 -16.07
C PHE A 301 -1.07 -4.93 -17.29
N PRO A 302 -2.06 -4.73 -18.17
CA PRO A 302 -2.21 -5.56 -19.36
C PRO A 302 -1.13 -5.30 -20.41
N THR A 303 -0.49 -4.12 -20.39
CA THR A 303 0.58 -3.76 -21.34
C THR A 303 1.67 -2.92 -20.68
N ALA A 304 2.89 -2.97 -21.24
CA ALA A 304 3.98 -2.10 -20.82
C ALA A 304 3.64 -0.61 -20.93
N ALA A 305 2.79 -0.23 -21.88
CA ALA A 305 2.30 1.15 -22.02
C ALA A 305 1.49 1.60 -20.79
N LYS A 306 0.62 0.73 -20.26
CA LYS A 306 -0.16 1.01 -19.05
C LYS A 306 0.72 1.08 -17.80
N LEU A 307 1.75 0.22 -17.70
CA LEU A 307 2.72 0.31 -16.61
C LEU A 307 3.53 1.62 -16.67
N LYS A 308 4.04 2.00 -17.84
CA LYS A 308 4.73 3.29 -18.03
C LYS A 308 3.84 4.48 -17.67
N ALA A 309 2.56 4.42 -18.05
CA ALA A 309 1.59 5.45 -17.71
C ALA A 309 1.44 5.58 -16.19
N TYR A 310 1.22 4.45 -15.51
CA TYR A 310 1.13 4.38 -14.05
C TYR A 310 2.40 4.84 -13.34
N CYS A 311 3.58 4.50 -13.84
CA CYS A 311 4.87 4.97 -13.30
C CYS A 311 5.19 6.43 -13.66
N GLY A 312 4.39 7.07 -14.52
CA GLY A 312 4.60 8.44 -14.99
C GLY A 312 5.74 8.58 -16.02
N VAL A 313 6.39 7.50 -16.43
CA VAL A 313 7.54 7.54 -17.37
C VAL A 313 7.11 7.41 -18.83
N HIS A 314 5.85 7.66 -19.14
CA HIS A 314 5.34 7.66 -20.52
C HIS A 314 5.60 8.99 -21.22
N VAL A 315 5.54 8.98 -22.54
CA VAL A 315 5.59 10.18 -23.38
C VAL A 315 4.17 10.45 -23.88
N LEU A 316 3.73 11.69 -23.77
CA LEU A 316 2.44 12.18 -24.25
C LEU A 316 2.44 12.30 -25.79
N PRO A 317 1.27 12.40 -26.44
CA PRO A 317 1.19 12.58 -27.90
C PRO A 317 1.96 13.80 -28.42
N ASP A 318 2.10 14.85 -27.60
CA ASP A 318 2.88 16.05 -27.95
C ASP A 318 4.41 15.89 -27.77
N GLY A 319 4.88 14.67 -27.51
CA GLY A 319 6.29 14.34 -27.33
C GLY A 319 6.84 14.73 -25.94
N SER A 320 6.03 15.31 -25.06
CA SER A 320 6.46 15.71 -23.71
C SER A 320 6.25 14.61 -22.67
N PHE A 321 7.00 14.68 -21.56
CA PHE A 321 6.72 13.84 -20.39
C PHE A 321 5.62 14.48 -19.53
N PRO A 322 4.75 13.68 -18.89
CA PRO A 322 3.74 14.22 -17.97
C PRO A 322 4.42 15.00 -16.85
N ARG A 323 3.81 16.14 -16.51
CA ARG A 323 4.25 17.05 -15.45
C ARG A 323 3.08 17.32 -14.54
N ARG A 324 3.37 17.51 -13.24
CA ARG A 324 2.37 17.98 -12.29
C ARG A 324 1.94 19.39 -12.69
N ARG A 325 0.63 19.63 -12.71
CA ARG A 325 0.04 20.95 -12.89
C ARG A 325 -0.68 21.32 -11.60
N ASN A 326 -0.78 22.62 -11.33
CA ASN A 326 -1.59 23.10 -10.24
C ASN A 326 -3.06 22.74 -10.54
N ASP A 327 -3.79 22.35 -9.49
CA ASP A 327 -5.23 22.00 -9.55
C ASP A 327 -5.62 20.76 -10.37
N GLU A 328 -4.65 20.04 -10.93
CA GLU A 328 -4.87 18.74 -11.59
C GLU A 328 -4.31 17.59 -10.75
N ALA A 329 -5.13 16.55 -10.54
CA ALA A 329 -4.66 15.32 -9.93
C ALA A 329 -3.74 14.56 -10.92
N SER A 330 -2.50 14.28 -10.49
CA SER A 330 -1.59 13.41 -11.24
C SER A 330 -2.20 12.02 -11.42
N ASN A 331 -2.18 11.50 -12.66
CA ASN A 331 -2.69 10.16 -12.97
C ASN A 331 -1.62 9.04 -12.87
N TRP A 332 -0.50 9.32 -12.22
CA TRP A 332 0.60 8.38 -12.00
C TRP A 332 0.89 8.18 -10.50
N CYS A 333 1.64 7.12 -10.19
CA CYS A 333 2.15 6.82 -8.87
C CYS A 333 3.44 7.61 -8.58
N ASP A 334 3.36 8.60 -7.70
CA ASP A 334 4.49 9.45 -7.31
C ASP A 334 5.67 8.65 -6.74
N ALA A 335 5.39 7.59 -5.97
CA ALA A 335 6.42 6.72 -5.41
C ALA A 335 7.23 6.01 -6.52
N ALA A 336 6.53 5.39 -7.48
CA ALA A 336 7.18 4.73 -8.62
C ALA A 336 7.98 5.73 -9.46
N ARG A 337 7.40 6.91 -9.76
CA ARG A 337 8.08 7.94 -10.55
C ARG A 337 9.36 8.42 -9.88
N SER A 338 9.30 8.69 -8.57
CA SER A 338 10.43 9.19 -7.80
C SER A 338 11.56 8.14 -7.71
N ALA A 339 11.20 6.88 -7.48
CA ALA A 339 12.16 5.78 -7.47
C ALA A 339 12.84 5.59 -8.83
N LEU A 340 12.07 5.63 -9.92
CA LEU A 340 12.63 5.52 -11.28
C LEU A 340 13.48 6.74 -11.66
N TRP A 341 13.13 7.92 -11.18
CA TRP A 341 13.97 9.10 -11.31
C TRP A 341 15.32 8.86 -10.63
N LEU A 342 15.34 8.52 -9.34
CA LEU A 342 16.56 8.19 -8.58
C LEU A 342 17.39 7.10 -9.27
N LEU A 343 16.74 6.04 -9.75
CA LEU A 343 17.42 4.97 -10.49
C LEU A 343 18.14 5.51 -11.74
N SER A 344 17.43 6.31 -12.53
CA SER A 344 17.97 6.84 -13.79
C SER A 344 18.99 7.96 -13.62
N THR A 345 18.80 8.88 -12.66
CA THR A 345 19.65 10.07 -12.50
C THR A 345 20.78 9.88 -11.51
N GLU A 346 20.59 9.07 -10.46
CA GLU A 346 21.63 8.82 -9.47
C GLU A 346 22.36 7.51 -9.78
N GLN A 347 21.63 6.41 -9.97
CA GLN A 347 22.28 5.10 -9.99
C GLN A 347 22.94 4.80 -11.33
N PHE A 348 22.22 4.95 -12.45
CA PHE A 348 22.76 4.67 -13.79
C PHE A 348 23.79 5.70 -14.27
N VAL A 349 23.66 6.97 -13.86
CA VAL A 349 24.65 8.01 -14.17
C VAL A 349 25.97 7.74 -13.45
N LYS A 350 25.92 7.42 -12.14
CA LYS A 350 27.13 7.14 -11.34
C LYS A 350 27.76 5.79 -11.65
N ARG A 351 27.07 4.91 -12.39
CA ARG A 351 27.58 3.59 -12.81
C ARG A 351 27.60 3.46 -14.33
N PRO A 352 28.44 4.25 -15.01
CA PRO A 352 28.42 4.36 -16.46
C PRO A 352 28.72 3.05 -17.20
N ASN A 353 29.48 2.15 -16.58
CA ASN A 353 29.90 0.88 -17.20
C ASN A 353 28.86 -0.24 -17.01
N SER A 354 27.80 0.00 -16.23
CA SER A 354 26.67 -0.94 -16.11
C SER A 354 25.89 -1.03 -17.43
N ALA A 355 25.16 -2.13 -17.64
CA ALA A 355 24.33 -2.30 -18.83
C ALA A 355 23.34 -1.13 -19.06
N TRP A 356 22.74 -0.60 -18.00
CA TRP A 356 21.84 0.55 -18.09
C TRP A 356 22.55 1.90 -18.15
N GLY A 357 23.74 2.03 -17.54
CA GLY A 357 24.61 3.20 -17.69
C GLY A 357 25.10 3.36 -19.13
N GLN A 358 25.46 2.26 -19.79
CA GLN A 358 25.82 2.25 -21.21
C GLN A 358 24.64 2.61 -22.11
N LYS A 359 23.43 2.06 -21.84
CA LYS A 359 22.21 2.46 -22.56
C LYS A 359 21.92 3.95 -22.40
N LEU A 360 22.07 4.51 -21.19
CA LEU A 360 21.89 5.94 -20.94
C LEU A 360 22.86 6.77 -21.77
N ARG A 361 24.15 6.41 -21.79
CA ARG A 361 25.17 7.07 -22.62
C ARG A 361 24.83 6.99 -24.11
N GLY A 362 24.40 5.83 -24.60
CA GLY A 362 23.93 5.64 -25.98
C GLY A 362 22.75 6.55 -26.32
N TYR A 363 21.75 6.66 -25.43
CA TYR A 363 20.62 7.59 -25.63
C TYR A 363 21.07 9.05 -25.61
N LYS A 364 22.00 9.42 -24.73
CA LYS A 364 22.57 10.77 -24.70
C LYS A 364 23.28 11.11 -26.00
N ALA A 365 24.11 10.20 -26.52
CA ALA A 365 24.81 10.36 -27.79
C ALA A 365 23.84 10.47 -28.98
N ALA A 366 22.84 9.59 -29.06
CA ALA A 366 21.83 9.62 -30.12
C ALA A 366 20.99 10.92 -30.10
N LEU A 367 20.66 11.43 -28.91
CA LEU A 367 19.96 12.72 -28.77
C LEU A 367 20.83 13.89 -29.21
N ARG A 368 22.13 13.88 -28.89
CA ARG A 368 23.07 14.91 -29.34
C ARG A 368 23.31 14.85 -30.85
N GLN A 369 23.33 13.67 -31.46
CA GLN A 369 23.42 13.52 -32.92
C GLN A 369 22.16 14.06 -33.62
N ARG A 370 20.98 13.81 -33.05
CA ARG A 370 19.71 14.31 -33.61
C ARG A 370 19.51 15.81 -33.41
N HIS A 371 20.02 16.34 -32.30
CA HIS A 371 19.95 17.76 -31.96
C HIS A 371 21.37 18.27 -31.66
N PRO A 372 22.19 18.53 -32.71
CA PRO A 372 23.57 18.96 -32.54
C PRO A 372 23.65 20.29 -31.81
N GLU A 373 22.78 21.22 -32.18
CA GLU A 373 22.77 22.61 -31.70
C GLU A 373 21.72 22.84 -30.63
N VAL A 374 21.96 23.89 -29.82
CA VAL A 374 20.99 24.37 -28.84
C VAL A 374 19.97 25.24 -29.56
N GLU A 375 18.70 24.86 -29.48
CA GLU A 375 17.61 25.62 -30.09
C GLU A 375 17.01 26.58 -29.07
N GLU A 376 16.79 27.84 -29.42
CA GLU A 376 16.04 28.76 -28.57
C GLU A 376 14.62 28.93 -29.11
N LYS A 377 13.62 28.54 -28.32
CA LYS A 377 12.21 28.62 -28.71
C LYS A 377 11.36 29.21 -27.58
N LEU A 378 10.34 29.95 -27.98
CA LEU A 378 9.29 30.38 -27.05
C LEU A 378 8.57 29.15 -26.50
N ASN A 379 8.44 29.07 -25.18
CA ASN A 379 7.64 28.05 -24.54
C ASN A 379 6.14 28.39 -24.63
N LYS A 380 5.27 27.49 -24.15
CA LYS A 380 3.81 27.69 -24.12
C LYS A 380 3.33 28.92 -23.32
N LYS A 381 4.23 29.59 -22.57
CA LYS A 381 3.98 30.82 -21.81
C LYS A 381 4.62 32.06 -22.45
N GLY A 382 5.20 31.96 -23.65
CA GLY A 382 5.87 33.07 -24.33
C GLY A 382 7.26 33.40 -23.77
N GLU A 383 7.88 32.53 -22.96
CA GLU A 383 9.23 32.74 -22.46
C GLU A 383 10.25 32.04 -23.38
N MET A 384 11.34 32.72 -23.74
CA MET A 384 12.46 32.11 -24.46
C MET A 384 13.12 31.03 -23.60
N LYS A 385 13.22 29.80 -24.12
CA LYS A 385 13.91 28.69 -23.47
C LYS A 385 14.89 28.01 -24.41
N LYS A 386 16.03 27.62 -23.84
CA LYS A 386 17.04 26.77 -24.49
C LYS A 386 16.59 25.32 -24.48
N PHE A 387 16.33 24.77 -25.66
CA PHE A 387 16.10 23.36 -25.93
C PHE A 387 17.41 22.69 -26.34
N TYR A 388 17.52 21.38 -26.09
CA TYR A 388 18.70 20.57 -26.43
C TYR A 388 20.07 21.05 -25.91
N SER A 389 20.09 21.84 -24.83
CA SER A 389 21.29 22.06 -24.03
C SER A 389 21.80 20.74 -23.42
N ASP A 390 23.06 20.68 -22.98
CA ASP A 390 23.63 19.47 -22.37
C ASP A 390 22.81 18.97 -21.18
N ALA A 391 22.36 19.89 -20.33
CA ALA A 391 21.49 19.58 -19.19
C ALA A 391 20.12 19.04 -19.65
N HIS A 392 19.55 19.63 -20.71
CA HIS A 392 18.27 19.18 -21.23
C HIS A 392 18.39 17.78 -21.87
N ILE A 393 19.39 17.56 -22.72
CA ILE A 393 19.66 16.24 -23.33
C ILE A 393 19.94 15.19 -22.25
N HIS A 394 20.72 15.53 -21.22
CA HIS A 394 20.95 14.64 -20.09
C HIS A 394 19.64 14.24 -19.41
N LYS A 395 18.77 15.21 -19.10
CA LYS A 395 17.46 14.94 -18.50
C LYS A 395 16.58 14.08 -19.40
N MET A 396 16.54 14.35 -20.71
CA MET A 396 15.81 13.55 -21.69
C MET A 396 16.34 12.11 -21.73
N ALA A 397 17.67 11.93 -21.73
CA ALA A 397 18.31 10.61 -21.72
C ALA A 397 17.97 9.82 -20.44
N CYS A 398 17.97 10.46 -19.27
CA CYS A 398 17.57 9.83 -18.01
C CYS A 398 16.11 9.35 -18.05
N TRP A 399 15.16 10.21 -18.47
CA TRP A 399 13.76 9.79 -18.60
C TRP A 399 13.55 8.72 -19.66
N ARG A 400 14.27 8.79 -20.79
CA ARG A 400 14.26 7.74 -21.80
C ARG A 400 14.76 6.41 -21.25
N THR A 401 15.83 6.45 -20.45
CA THR A 401 16.38 5.27 -19.78
C THR A 401 15.36 4.68 -18.80
N ALA A 402 14.74 5.50 -17.95
CA ALA A 402 13.67 5.06 -17.05
C ALA A 402 12.48 4.43 -17.82
N THR A 403 12.07 5.03 -18.94
CA THR A 403 11.03 4.50 -19.82
C THR A 403 11.37 3.09 -20.30
N ARG A 404 12.59 2.91 -20.81
CA ARG A 404 13.07 1.64 -21.37
C ARG A 404 13.32 0.59 -20.28
N PHE A 405 13.73 1.03 -19.09
CA PHE A 405 13.84 0.18 -17.91
C PHE A 405 12.49 -0.41 -17.53
N VAL A 406 11.43 0.41 -17.46
CA VAL A 406 10.07 -0.07 -17.16
C VAL A 406 9.55 -1.04 -18.23
N GLU A 407 9.86 -0.83 -19.51
CA GLU A 407 9.49 -1.78 -20.58
C GLU A 407 10.23 -3.12 -20.47
N TRP A 408 11.50 -3.10 -20.07
CA TRP A 408 12.24 -4.31 -19.77
C TRP A 408 11.68 -5.01 -18.53
N LEU A 409 11.50 -4.28 -17.44
CA LEU A 409 10.96 -4.80 -16.18
C LEU A 409 9.58 -5.43 -16.39
N PHE A 410 8.71 -4.80 -17.18
CA PHE A 410 7.40 -5.36 -17.52
C PHE A 410 7.51 -6.75 -18.15
N ARG A 411 8.41 -6.90 -19.13
CA ARG A 411 8.59 -8.15 -19.88
C ARG A 411 9.20 -9.23 -19.00
N GLU A 412 10.28 -8.93 -18.28
CA GLU A 412 10.94 -9.93 -17.44
C GLU A 412 10.10 -10.33 -16.22
N TRP A 413 9.35 -9.40 -15.64
CA TRP A 413 8.46 -9.72 -14.53
C TRP A 413 7.28 -10.58 -15.02
N TRP A 414 6.66 -10.29 -16.16
CA TRP A 414 5.64 -11.19 -16.72
C TRP A 414 6.19 -12.59 -17.01
N ARG A 415 7.39 -12.71 -17.61
CA ARG A 415 8.05 -14.00 -17.80
C ARG A 415 8.33 -14.75 -16.49
N LEU A 416 8.61 -14.02 -15.41
CA LEU A 416 8.77 -14.60 -14.09
C LEU A 416 7.42 -15.14 -13.59
N GLU A 417 6.33 -14.38 -13.71
CA GLU A 417 4.99 -14.84 -13.31
C GLU A 417 4.53 -16.06 -14.11
N GLU A 418 4.77 -16.09 -15.42
CA GLU A 418 4.44 -17.21 -16.32
C GLU A 418 5.19 -18.48 -15.94
N ARG A 419 6.53 -18.41 -15.82
CA ARG A 419 7.36 -19.56 -15.40
C ARG A 419 6.90 -20.14 -14.07
N GLN A 420 6.61 -19.27 -13.10
CA GLN A 420 6.15 -19.73 -11.80
C GLN A 420 4.74 -20.31 -11.85
N ALA A 421 3.87 -19.86 -12.75
CA ALA A 421 2.56 -20.48 -12.95
C ALA A 421 2.69 -21.88 -13.57
N GLU A 422 3.60 -22.06 -14.53
CA GLU A 422 3.90 -23.36 -15.14
C GLU A 422 4.52 -24.35 -14.14
N GLU A 423 5.51 -23.93 -13.35
CA GLU A 423 6.12 -24.75 -12.30
C GLU A 423 5.08 -25.25 -11.30
N GLN A 424 4.10 -24.41 -10.97
CA GLN A 424 3.03 -24.77 -10.05
C GLN A 424 2.02 -25.74 -10.67
N GLN A 425 1.65 -25.54 -11.93
CA GLN A 425 0.80 -26.50 -12.65
C GLN A 425 1.47 -27.88 -12.71
N ARG A 426 2.80 -27.93 -12.90
CA ARG A 426 3.57 -29.17 -12.86
C ARG A 426 3.66 -29.80 -11.47
N ALA A 427 3.68 -29.01 -10.41
CA ALA A 427 3.72 -29.52 -9.03
C ALA A 427 2.37 -30.05 -8.53
N ALA A 428 1.27 -29.61 -9.16
CA ALA A 428 -0.09 -30.03 -8.83
C ALA A 428 -0.62 -31.20 -9.68
N ALA A 429 0.04 -31.50 -10.80
CA ALA A 429 -0.18 -32.68 -11.64
C ALA A 429 0.69 -33.84 -11.15
#